data_AF-N8WTJ4-F1
#
_entry.id   AF-N8WTJ4-F1
#
_cell.length_a   1.000
_cell.length_b   1.000
_cell.length_c   1.000
_cell.angle_alpha   90.00
_cell.angle_beta   90.00
_cell.angle_gamma   90.00
#
_symmetry.space_group_name_H-M   'P 1'
#
loop_
_entity.id
_entity.type
_entity.pdbx_description
1 polymer ?
#
loop_
_entity_poly.entity_id
_entity_poly.type
_entity_poly.pdbx_seq_one_letter_code
_entity_poly.pdbx_strand_id
1 'polypeptide(L)'
;MKTYLKQKNELLSLLKSYALVYLVYAKSPVALSLDGLQNLSAHVVQKRLVLIKMPKTGPDAADFGLAFVAGQLSIQMQASEAEFDVMSNDKKFEYIVDLLKVMGFQAQQKKKEIQSTCSTKLSLEHIHPEKAEFKLLFAAVKLLVKNQPKQFNSLNNALKSWLKGTSATIKQVIGQLKNYQLIQIQDQKVSYELNRMYELLKLEALKQSKPIAITLPSIADIQLKPHLQRVKIYSDYLAKSESSRPAKTASLLNSVRSILGLEHQQAAQDFIQVLKKQDILKQDNSRLIYNGQLIQAWANLDESCLIPMAIQPHIINQPNTEILS
;
A
#
# COMPACT_ATOMS: atom_id res chain seq x y z
N MET A 1 -4.32 -26.68 -6.35
CA MET A 1 -5.32 -26.74 -7.43
C MET A 1 -5.38 -25.43 -8.21
N LYS A 2 -5.25 -25.40 -9.55
CA LYS A 2 -5.04 -24.13 -10.29
C LYS A 2 -6.02 -23.89 -11.44
N THR A 3 -6.53 -22.66 -11.50
CA THR A 3 -7.28 -22.10 -12.63
C THR A 3 -6.40 -21.13 -13.42
N TYR A 4 -6.30 -21.35 -14.74
CA TYR A 4 -5.56 -20.55 -15.74
C TYR A 4 -4.03 -20.77 -15.85
N LEU A 5 -3.65 -21.52 -16.89
CA LEU A 5 -2.32 -21.54 -17.49
C LEU A 5 -2.06 -20.21 -18.22
N LYS A 6 -1.21 -19.35 -17.65
CA LYS A 6 -0.59 -18.26 -18.43
C LYS A 6 0.90 -18.45 -18.68
N GLN A 7 1.61 -19.31 -17.94
CA GLN A 7 3.08 -19.47 -18.12
C GLN A 7 3.54 -20.91 -17.82
N LYS A 8 4.13 -21.58 -18.82
CA LYS A 8 4.73 -22.93 -18.76
C LYS A 8 5.70 -23.11 -17.58
N ASN A 9 6.54 -22.11 -17.33
CA ASN A 9 7.59 -22.15 -16.30
C ASN A 9 7.02 -22.22 -14.88
N GLU A 10 5.84 -21.63 -14.67
CA GLU A 10 5.19 -21.59 -13.37
C GLU A 10 4.62 -22.98 -13.00
N LEU A 11 4.02 -23.69 -13.96
CA LEU A 11 3.52 -25.04 -13.73
C LEU A 11 4.67 -26.01 -13.41
N LEU A 12 5.80 -25.89 -14.10
CA LEU A 12 7.00 -26.68 -13.81
C LEU A 12 7.57 -26.37 -12.42
N SER A 13 7.53 -25.11 -11.97
CA SER A 13 7.92 -24.74 -10.61
C SER A 13 7.01 -25.39 -9.57
N LEU A 14 5.69 -25.34 -9.79
CA LEU A 14 4.72 -26.00 -8.90
C LEU A 14 4.94 -27.52 -8.84
N LEU A 15 5.27 -28.16 -9.96
CA LEU A 15 5.58 -29.59 -9.98
C LEU A 15 6.89 -29.94 -9.26
N LYS A 16 7.74 -28.98 -8.91
CA LYS A 16 8.88 -29.21 -8.02
C LYS A 16 8.48 -29.12 -6.55
N SER A 17 7.61 -28.18 -6.21
CA SER A 17 7.23 -27.92 -4.81
C SER A 17 6.06 -28.76 -4.29
N TYR A 18 5.20 -29.27 -5.18
CA TYR A 18 4.00 -30.01 -4.81
C TYR A 18 4.10 -31.47 -5.25
N ALA A 19 3.70 -32.38 -4.37
CA ALA A 19 3.62 -33.80 -4.69
C ALA A 19 2.63 -34.07 -5.82
N LEU A 20 1.46 -33.41 -5.75
CA LEU A 20 0.34 -33.60 -6.67
C LEU A 20 -0.27 -32.26 -7.10
N VAL A 21 -0.50 -32.08 -8.39
CA VAL A 21 -1.03 -30.86 -9.00
C VAL A 21 -2.22 -31.19 -9.90
N TYR A 22 -3.39 -30.68 -9.54
CA TYR A 22 -4.59 -30.72 -10.37
C TYR A 22 -4.79 -29.41 -11.09
N LEU A 23 -5.00 -29.52 -12.41
CA LEU A 23 -5.30 -28.42 -13.29
C LEU A 23 -6.63 -28.66 -13.98
N VAL A 24 -7.58 -27.77 -13.72
CA VAL A 24 -8.92 -27.82 -14.31
C VAL A 24 -9.02 -26.72 -15.36
N TYR A 25 -9.53 -27.08 -16.54
CA TYR A 25 -9.69 -26.14 -17.65
C TYR A 25 -11.03 -26.33 -18.37
N ALA A 26 -11.69 -25.22 -18.67
CA ALA A 26 -12.96 -25.22 -19.42
C ALA A 26 -12.79 -24.81 -20.89
N LYS A 27 -11.86 -23.89 -21.19
CA LYS A 27 -11.63 -23.42 -22.57
C LYS A 27 -10.64 -24.33 -23.30
N SER A 28 -10.99 -24.69 -24.53
CA SER A 28 -10.18 -25.49 -25.45
C SER A 28 -10.16 -24.80 -26.81
N PRO A 29 -9.05 -24.81 -27.56
CA PRO A 29 -7.79 -25.51 -27.28
C PRO A 29 -6.91 -24.81 -26.23
N VAL A 30 -6.19 -25.59 -25.43
CA VAL A 30 -5.12 -25.09 -24.55
C VAL A 30 -3.83 -25.10 -25.36
N ALA A 31 -3.26 -23.92 -25.65
CA ALA A 31 -2.01 -23.82 -26.38
C ALA A 31 -0.82 -24.21 -25.48
N LEU A 32 -0.07 -25.24 -25.87
CA LEU A 32 1.15 -25.72 -25.23
C LEU A 32 2.23 -25.89 -26.30
N SER A 33 3.46 -25.46 -26.02
CA SER A 33 4.58 -25.75 -26.93
C SER A 33 4.96 -27.23 -26.86
N LEU A 34 5.53 -27.76 -27.94
CA LEU A 34 6.00 -29.16 -28.01
C LEU A 34 7.04 -29.45 -26.91
N ASP A 35 7.99 -28.54 -26.69
CA ASP A 35 8.93 -28.65 -25.56
C ASP A 35 8.20 -28.63 -24.21
N GLY A 36 7.09 -27.88 -24.10
CA GLY A 36 6.26 -27.87 -22.91
C GLY A 36 5.61 -29.22 -22.65
N LEU A 37 5.08 -29.83 -23.70
CA LEU A 37 4.50 -31.16 -23.65
C LEU A 37 5.52 -32.21 -23.21
N GLN A 38 6.73 -32.19 -23.77
CA GLN A 38 7.80 -33.13 -23.40
C GLN A 38 8.22 -32.99 -21.93
N ASN A 39 8.28 -31.76 -21.40
CA ASN A 39 8.65 -31.52 -19.99
C ASN A 39 7.53 -31.91 -19.00
N LEU A 40 6.26 -31.89 -19.44
CA LEU A 40 5.12 -32.23 -18.59
C LEU A 40 4.74 -33.72 -18.68
N SER A 41 5.08 -34.41 -19.77
CA SER A 41 4.65 -35.79 -20.02
C SER A 41 5.03 -36.75 -18.90
N ALA A 42 6.27 -36.67 -18.39
CA ALA A 42 6.73 -37.51 -17.28
C ALA A 42 5.86 -37.33 -16.02
N HIS A 43 5.44 -36.10 -15.72
CA HIS A 43 4.62 -35.79 -14.54
C HIS A 43 3.17 -36.27 -14.71
N VAL A 44 2.65 -36.28 -15.95
CA VAL A 44 1.33 -36.83 -16.26
C VAL A 44 1.33 -38.35 -16.11
N VAL A 45 2.36 -39.03 -16.65
CA VAL A 45 2.51 -40.49 -16.53
C VAL A 45 2.65 -40.92 -15.06
N GLN A 46 3.41 -40.15 -14.28
CA GLN A 46 3.57 -40.37 -12.83
C GLN A 46 2.32 -39.97 -12.01
N LYS A 47 1.23 -39.54 -12.65
CA LYS A 47 0.01 -39.02 -12.00
C LYS A 47 0.24 -37.86 -11.04
N ARG A 48 1.39 -37.18 -11.11
CA ARG A 48 1.69 -35.96 -10.33
C ARG A 48 1.05 -34.72 -10.93
N LEU A 49 0.81 -34.71 -12.24
CA LEU A 49 0.02 -33.69 -12.92
C LEU A 49 -1.26 -34.32 -13.46
N VAL A 50 -2.40 -33.88 -12.95
CA VAL A 50 -3.72 -34.34 -13.42
C VAL A 50 -4.43 -33.19 -14.15
N LEU A 51 -4.71 -33.41 -15.43
CA LEU A 51 -5.40 -32.46 -16.29
C LEU A 51 -6.88 -32.85 -16.40
N ILE A 52 -7.78 -31.95 -16.04
CA ILE A 52 -9.22 -32.18 -16.06
C ILE A 52 -9.88 -31.17 -16.98
N LYS A 53 -10.42 -31.65 -18.11
CA LYS A 53 -11.24 -30.85 -19.02
C LYS A 53 -12.68 -30.81 -18.51
N MET A 54 -13.25 -29.63 -18.40
CA MET A 54 -14.68 -29.50 -18.09
C MET A 54 -15.54 -29.94 -19.29
N PRO A 55 -16.62 -30.72 -19.08
CA PRO A 55 -17.48 -31.18 -20.16
C PRO A 55 -18.32 -30.04 -20.75
N LYS A 56 -18.67 -29.04 -19.93
CA LYS A 56 -19.39 -27.83 -20.35
C LYS A 56 -18.51 -26.61 -20.15
N THR A 57 -18.61 -25.66 -21.07
CA THR A 57 -17.95 -24.37 -20.95
C THR A 57 -18.90 -23.36 -20.32
N GLY A 58 -18.38 -22.55 -19.40
CA GLY A 58 -19.14 -21.54 -18.66
C GLY A 58 -18.18 -20.65 -17.86
N PRO A 59 -18.64 -19.46 -17.42
CA PRO A 59 -17.80 -18.49 -16.71
C PRO A 59 -17.12 -19.10 -15.49
N ASP A 60 -17.83 -19.92 -14.70
CA ASP A 60 -17.32 -20.54 -13.47
C ASP A 60 -17.07 -22.06 -13.63
N ALA A 61 -17.09 -22.60 -14.86
CA ALA A 61 -17.03 -24.05 -15.08
C ALA A 61 -15.75 -24.68 -14.49
N ALA A 62 -14.61 -24.01 -14.63
CA ALA A 62 -13.36 -24.50 -14.05
C ALA A 62 -13.37 -24.43 -12.52
N ASP A 63 -14.06 -23.43 -11.94
CA ASP A 63 -14.16 -23.24 -10.49
C ASP A 63 -14.98 -24.37 -9.86
N PHE A 64 -16.09 -24.76 -10.50
CA PHE A 64 -16.85 -25.95 -10.11
C PHE A 64 -16.03 -27.24 -10.19
N GLY A 65 -15.22 -27.40 -11.24
CA GLY A 65 -14.33 -28.55 -11.33
C GLY A 65 -13.26 -28.56 -10.24
N LEU A 66 -12.75 -27.38 -9.85
CA LEU A 66 -11.82 -27.27 -8.73
C LEU A 66 -12.50 -27.64 -7.40
N ALA A 67 -13.70 -27.11 -7.13
CA ALA A 67 -14.46 -27.44 -5.93
C ALA A 67 -14.79 -28.93 -5.83
N PHE A 68 -15.22 -29.53 -6.96
CA PHE A 68 -15.55 -30.96 -7.03
C PHE A 68 -14.37 -31.84 -6.66
N VAL A 69 -13.20 -31.59 -7.24
CA VAL A 69 -12.01 -32.41 -6.96
C VAL A 69 -11.49 -32.15 -5.55
N ALA A 70 -11.54 -30.91 -5.04
CA ALA A 70 -11.19 -30.65 -3.64
C ALA A 70 -12.06 -31.48 -2.69
N GLY A 71 -13.37 -31.54 -2.93
CA GLY A 71 -14.29 -32.39 -2.16
C GLY A 71 -14.04 -33.89 -2.36
N GLN A 72 -13.68 -34.34 -3.57
CA GLN A 72 -13.33 -35.74 -3.80
C GLN A 72 -12.06 -36.14 -3.03
N LEU A 73 -11.04 -35.29 -3.06
CA LEU A 73 -9.76 -35.54 -2.41
C LEU A 73 -9.88 -35.51 -0.88
N SER A 74 -10.74 -34.65 -0.32
CA SER A 74 -10.96 -34.61 1.13
C SER A 74 -11.59 -35.89 1.68
N ILE A 75 -12.24 -36.69 0.84
CA ILE A 75 -12.78 -38.01 1.20
C ILE A 75 -11.71 -39.11 1.02
N GLN A 76 -10.85 -38.96 0.01
CA GLN A 76 -9.85 -39.97 -0.35
C GLN A 76 -8.57 -39.91 0.49
N MET A 77 -8.27 -38.75 1.07
CA MET A 77 -7.04 -38.49 1.82
C MET A 77 -7.33 -38.33 3.32
N GLN A 78 -6.32 -38.59 4.16
CA GLN A 78 -6.40 -38.31 5.58
C GLN A 78 -5.86 -36.90 5.89
N ALA A 79 -6.48 -36.20 6.83
CA ALA A 79 -6.11 -34.84 7.20
C ALA A 79 -4.66 -34.67 7.70
N SER A 80 -4.08 -35.72 8.28
CA SER A 80 -2.69 -35.75 8.74
C SER A 80 -1.67 -35.91 7.61
N GLU A 81 -2.10 -36.29 6.40
CA GLU A 81 -1.21 -36.68 5.30
C GLU A 81 -1.24 -35.68 4.13
N ALA A 82 -2.16 -34.71 4.14
CA ALA A 82 -2.38 -33.82 3.01
C ALA A 82 -2.62 -32.36 3.43
N GLU A 83 -1.95 -31.45 2.72
CA GLU A 83 -2.20 -30.00 2.75
C GLU A 83 -2.73 -29.55 1.38
N PHE A 84 -3.74 -28.67 1.40
CA PHE A 84 -4.41 -28.18 0.21
C PHE A 84 -4.08 -26.71 -0.09
N ASP A 85 -3.28 -26.49 -1.13
CA ASP A 85 -3.06 -25.16 -1.70
C ASP A 85 -3.97 -24.91 -2.90
N VAL A 86 -4.93 -24.00 -2.74
CA VAL A 86 -5.87 -23.59 -3.78
C VAL A 86 -5.33 -22.35 -4.48
N MET A 87 -4.88 -22.52 -5.72
CA MET A 87 -4.22 -21.50 -6.55
C MET A 87 -5.26 -20.73 -7.36
N SER A 88 -5.77 -19.64 -6.79
CA SER A 88 -6.70 -18.74 -7.46
C SER A 88 -6.52 -17.31 -6.95
N ASN A 89 -6.82 -16.34 -7.81
CA ASN A 89 -6.90 -14.93 -7.43
C ASN A 89 -8.31 -14.51 -7.00
N ASP A 90 -9.32 -15.32 -7.30
CA ASP A 90 -10.71 -15.00 -6.97
C ASP A 90 -10.99 -15.30 -5.49
N LYS A 91 -11.58 -14.33 -4.79
CA LYS A 91 -11.97 -14.45 -3.39
C LYS A 91 -12.96 -15.59 -3.15
N LYS A 92 -13.76 -15.99 -4.14
CA LYS A 92 -14.72 -17.11 -4.01
C LYS A 92 -14.04 -18.43 -3.64
N PHE A 93 -12.75 -18.60 -3.90
CA PHE A 93 -12.01 -19.80 -3.54
C PHE A 93 -11.73 -19.93 -2.04
N GLU A 94 -11.91 -18.85 -1.27
CA GLU A 94 -11.86 -18.89 0.19
C GLU A 94 -12.89 -19.87 0.75
N TYR A 95 -14.09 -19.96 0.15
CA TYR A 95 -15.11 -20.92 0.56
C TYR A 95 -14.66 -22.39 0.44
N ILE A 96 -13.91 -22.73 -0.61
CA ILE A 96 -13.39 -24.09 -0.79
C ILE A 96 -12.32 -24.38 0.28
N VAL A 97 -11.47 -23.41 0.57
CA VAL A 97 -10.43 -23.51 1.60
C VAL A 97 -11.07 -23.70 2.99
N ASP A 98 -12.11 -22.92 3.30
CA ASP A 98 -12.80 -23.03 4.58
C ASP A 98 -13.50 -24.38 4.73
N LEU A 99 -14.14 -24.90 3.68
CA LEU A 99 -14.71 -26.25 3.70
C LEU A 99 -13.65 -27.32 3.95
N LEU A 100 -12.47 -27.22 3.34
CA LEU A 100 -11.38 -28.17 3.58
C LEU A 100 -10.88 -28.10 5.04
N LYS A 101 -10.79 -26.90 5.61
CA LYS A 101 -10.45 -26.71 7.03
C LYS A 101 -11.50 -27.30 7.97
N VAL A 102 -12.78 -27.12 7.65
CA VAL A 102 -13.89 -27.74 8.39
C VAL A 102 -13.77 -29.27 8.39
N MET A 103 -13.30 -29.85 7.29
CA MET A 103 -13.00 -31.29 7.18
C MET A 103 -11.67 -31.69 7.86
N GLY A 104 -11.00 -30.78 8.55
CA GLY A 104 -9.79 -31.03 9.35
C GLY A 104 -8.47 -30.84 8.61
N PHE A 105 -8.48 -30.47 7.33
CA PHE A 105 -7.25 -30.31 6.54
C PHE A 105 -6.57 -28.95 6.77
N GLN A 106 -5.24 -28.93 6.65
CA GLN A 106 -4.52 -27.68 6.42
C GLN A 106 -4.80 -27.22 4.99
N ALA A 107 -5.38 -26.03 4.83
CA ALA A 107 -5.70 -25.48 3.53
C ALA A 107 -5.52 -23.96 3.47
N GLN A 108 -5.05 -23.47 2.34
CA GLN A 108 -4.86 -22.04 2.09
C GLN A 108 -5.06 -21.67 0.63
N GLN A 109 -5.49 -20.44 0.40
CA GLN A 109 -5.55 -19.87 -0.94
C GLN A 109 -4.21 -19.22 -1.29
N LYS A 110 -3.53 -19.74 -2.31
CA LYS A 110 -2.32 -19.12 -2.87
C LYS A 110 -2.73 -18.21 -4.02
N LYS A 111 -2.68 -16.91 -3.78
CA LYS A 111 -2.86 -15.90 -4.83
C LYS A 111 -1.58 -15.85 -5.67
N LYS A 112 -1.76 -15.68 -6.97
CA LYS A 112 -0.67 -15.50 -7.91
C LYS A 112 0.04 -14.19 -7.57
N GLU A 113 1.23 -14.27 -6.98
CA GLU A 113 2.17 -13.17 -7.13
C GLU A 113 2.41 -13.01 -8.62
N ILE A 114 2.11 -11.83 -9.17
CA ILE A 114 2.53 -11.47 -10.51
C ILE A 114 4.06 -11.40 -10.47
N GLN A 115 4.73 -12.54 -10.66
CA GLN A 115 6.17 -12.63 -10.74
C GLN A 115 6.60 -12.26 -12.16
N SER A 116 6.84 -10.96 -12.32
CA SER A 116 7.88 -10.41 -13.19
C SER A 116 9.13 -11.31 -13.13
N THR A 117 9.55 -11.79 -14.30
CA THR A 117 10.71 -12.66 -14.49
C THR A 117 11.98 -12.09 -13.85
N CYS A 118 12.73 -12.99 -13.22
CA CYS A 118 13.99 -12.75 -12.51
C CYS A 118 15.01 -11.92 -13.33
N SER A 119 15.24 -10.70 -12.89
CA SER A 119 16.56 -10.08 -12.77
C SER A 119 16.58 -9.52 -11.36
N THR A 120 17.47 -10.00 -10.50
CA THR A 120 17.82 -9.44 -9.17
C THR A 120 16.72 -8.55 -8.58
N LYS A 121 15.79 -9.12 -7.81
CA LYS A 121 14.88 -8.35 -6.95
C LYS A 121 15.76 -7.51 -6.01
N LEU A 122 16.10 -6.28 -6.40
CA LEU A 122 16.45 -5.29 -5.40
C LEU A 122 15.11 -4.91 -4.75
N SER A 123 14.92 -5.40 -3.53
CA SER A 123 13.93 -4.83 -2.61
C SER A 123 14.13 -3.32 -2.59
N LEU A 124 13.03 -2.56 -2.64
CA LEU A 124 13.06 -1.10 -2.55
C LEU A 124 13.78 -0.62 -1.26
N GLU A 125 13.92 -1.51 -0.28
CA GLU A 125 14.73 -1.38 0.95
C GLU A 125 16.19 -0.94 0.70
N HIS A 126 16.81 -1.41 -0.37
CA HIS A 126 18.21 -1.07 -0.73
C HIS A 126 18.34 0.29 -1.44
N ILE A 127 17.22 0.96 -1.73
CA ILE A 127 17.24 2.28 -2.36
C ILE A 127 17.46 3.32 -1.28
N HIS A 128 18.49 4.13 -1.48
CA HIS A 128 18.95 5.19 -0.59
C HIS A 128 18.69 6.53 -1.26
N PRO A 129 17.55 7.20 -0.98
CA PRO A 129 17.16 8.45 -1.64
C PRO A 129 18.18 9.59 -1.52
N GLU A 130 19.00 9.54 -0.49
CA GLU A 130 20.09 10.47 -0.20
C GLU A 130 21.29 10.32 -1.14
N LYS A 131 21.46 9.16 -1.79
CA LYS A 131 22.58 8.95 -2.72
C LYS A 131 22.31 9.62 -4.06
N ALA A 132 23.33 10.30 -4.58
CA ALA A 132 23.27 11.02 -5.85
C ALA A 132 22.83 10.14 -7.04
N GLU A 133 23.18 8.84 -7.00
CA GLU A 133 22.84 7.84 -8.02
C GLU A 133 21.33 7.56 -8.16
N PHE A 134 20.53 7.83 -7.12
CA PHE A 134 19.08 7.61 -7.15
C PHE A 134 18.27 8.89 -7.32
N LYS A 135 18.89 10.07 -7.20
CA LYS A 135 18.21 11.37 -7.33
C LYS A 135 17.46 11.50 -8.67
N LEU A 136 18.08 11.06 -9.76
CA LEU A 136 17.48 11.09 -11.11
C LEU A 136 16.36 10.05 -11.27
N LEU A 137 16.45 8.91 -10.59
CA LEU A 137 15.39 7.89 -10.55
C LEU A 137 14.13 8.46 -9.88
N PHE A 138 14.27 9.08 -8.70
CA PHE A 138 13.16 9.70 -7.99
C PHE A 138 12.52 10.85 -8.78
N ALA A 139 13.35 11.70 -9.41
CA ALA A 139 12.85 12.76 -10.28
C ALA A 139 12.05 12.21 -11.47
N ALA A 140 12.53 11.14 -12.10
CA ALA A 140 11.82 10.46 -13.19
C ALA A 140 10.48 9.90 -12.72
N VAL A 141 10.46 9.20 -11.59
CA VAL A 141 9.24 8.55 -11.06
C VAL A 141 8.16 9.57 -10.69
N LYS A 142 8.53 10.71 -10.08
CA LYS A 142 7.59 11.81 -9.78
C LYS A 142 6.84 12.29 -11.03
N LEU A 143 7.52 12.34 -12.17
CA LEU A 143 6.95 12.77 -13.43
C LEU A 143 6.18 11.65 -14.13
N LEU A 144 6.66 10.40 -14.03
CA LEU A 144 6.02 9.23 -14.65
C LEU A 144 4.68 8.86 -14.02
N VAL A 145 4.52 9.11 -12.71
CA VAL A 145 3.21 8.95 -12.06
C VAL A 145 2.16 9.87 -12.70
N LYS A 146 2.57 11.07 -13.11
CA LYS A 146 1.70 12.08 -13.74
C LYS A 146 1.58 11.90 -15.26
N ASN A 147 2.64 11.46 -15.91
CA ASN A 147 2.76 11.39 -17.37
C ASN A 147 3.28 10.02 -17.79
N GLN A 148 2.46 9.24 -18.52
CA GLN A 148 2.77 7.84 -18.82
C GLN A 148 2.88 7.60 -20.34
N PRO A 149 4.05 7.89 -20.95
CA PRO A 149 4.30 7.58 -22.35
C PRO A 149 4.08 6.09 -22.64
N LYS A 150 3.19 5.74 -23.56
CA LYS A 150 2.83 4.34 -23.83
C LYS A 150 3.83 3.58 -24.72
N GLN A 151 4.78 4.30 -25.32
CA GLN A 151 5.77 3.78 -26.26
C GLN A 151 7.20 4.10 -25.77
N PHE A 152 8.15 3.21 -26.03
CA PHE A 152 9.54 3.31 -25.57
C PHE A 152 10.23 4.57 -26.11
N ASN A 153 10.03 4.89 -27.39
CA ASN A 153 10.61 6.09 -28.00
C ASN A 153 10.07 7.37 -27.35
N SER A 154 8.77 7.39 -27.05
CA SER A 154 8.13 8.49 -26.33
C SER A 154 8.64 8.60 -24.89
N LEU A 155 8.83 7.47 -24.19
CA LEU A 155 9.42 7.44 -22.85
C LEU A 155 10.86 7.99 -22.88
N ASN A 156 11.68 7.52 -23.81
CA ASN A 156 13.08 7.94 -23.94
C ASN A 156 13.19 9.45 -24.22
N ASN A 157 12.34 9.99 -25.11
CA ASN A 157 12.31 11.42 -25.40
C ASN A 157 11.78 12.25 -24.22
N ALA A 158 10.75 11.76 -23.53
CA ALA A 158 10.23 12.40 -22.32
C ALA A 158 11.29 12.48 -21.22
N LEU A 159 11.98 11.39 -20.93
CA LEU A 159 13.04 11.36 -19.91
C LEU A 159 14.23 12.26 -20.28
N LYS A 160 14.65 12.31 -21.56
CA LYS A 160 15.67 13.26 -22.03
C LYS A 160 15.26 14.71 -21.77
N SER A 161 14.01 15.05 -22.10
CA SER A 161 13.46 16.40 -21.91
C SER A 161 13.37 16.77 -20.43
N TRP A 162 12.84 15.87 -19.60
CA TRP A 162 12.60 16.12 -18.18
C TRP A 162 13.86 16.19 -17.33
N LEU A 163 14.79 15.26 -17.54
CA LEU A 163 15.98 15.14 -16.70
C LEU A 163 17.17 15.95 -17.22
N LYS A 164 17.07 16.52 -18.43
CA LYS A 164 18.16 17.25 -19.12
C LYS A 164 19.50 16.49 -19.12
N GLY A 165 19.43 15.15 -19.13
CA GLY A 165 20.58 14.26 -19.00
C GLY A 165 21.12 13.76 -20.34
N THR A 166 22.36 13.24 -20.33
CA THR A 166 22.96 12.63 -21.53
C THR A 166 22.30 11.29 -21.89
N SER A 167 22.47 10.83 -23.14
CA SER A 167 21.92 9.56 -23.61
C SER A 167 22.36 8.36 -22.74
N ALA A 168 23.59 8.39 -22.20
CA ALA A 168 24.10 7.38 -21.29
C ALA A 168 23.35 7.37 -19.95
N THR A 169 23.14 8.55 -19.36
CA THR A 169 22.42 8.72 -18.10
C THR A 169 20.95 8.28 -18.22
N ILE A 170 20.28 8.61 -19.33
CA ILE A 170 18.89 8.17 -19.55
C ILE A 170 18.78 6.65 -19.70
N LYS A 171 19.73 6.01 -20.38
CA LYS A 171 19.80 4.54 -20.44
C LYS A 171 19.97 3.92 -19.05
N GLN A 172 20.80 4.51 -18.19
CA GLN A 172 20.96 4.06 -16.80
C GLN A 172 19.65 4.19 -16.01
N VAL A 173 18.95 5.33 -16.11
CA VAL A 173 17.66 5.54 -15.44
C VAL A 173 16.60 4.55 -15.93
N ILE A 174 16.51 4.30 -17.24
CA ILE A 174 15.61 3.28 -17.80
C ILE A 174 15.99 1.88 -17.29
N GLY A 175 17.28 1.58 -17.19
CA GLY A 175 17.79 0.34 -16.58
C GLY A 175 17.32 0.20 -15.13
N GLN A 176 17.46 1.25 -14.31
CA GLN A 176 16.97 1.27 -12.93
C GLN A 176 15.45 1.10 -12.87
N LEU A 177 14.67 1.80 -13.70
CA LEU A 177 13.21 1.67 -13.75
C LEU A 177 12.77 0.23 -14.06
N LYS A 178 13.49 -0.48 -14.94
CA LYS A 178 13.26 -1.89 -15.23
C LYS A 178 13.69 -2.79 -14.07
N ASN A 179 14.88 -2.58 -13.52
CA ASN A 179 15.45 -3.39 -12.45
C ASN A 179 14.58 -3.35 -11.18
N TYR A 180 14.04 -2.17 -10.84
CA TYR A 180 13.09 -1.99 -9.74
C TYR A 180 11.64 -2.30 -10.13
N GLN A 181 11.41 -2.84 -11.34
CA GLN A 181 10.11 -3.24 -11.86
C GLN A 181 9.04 -2.15 -11.76
N LEU A 182 9.46 -0.89 -11.91
CA LEU A 182 8.58 0.27 -11.94
C LEU A 182 7.92 0.39 -13.32
N ILE A 183 8.63 -0.07 -14.36
CA ILE A 183 8.12 -0.16 -15.72
C ILE A 183 8.40 -1.55 -16.30
N GLN A 184 7.58 -1.95 -17.25
CA GLN A 184 7.80 -3.11 -18.11
C GLN A 184 7.75 -2.66 -19.57
N ILE A 185 8.66 -3.17 -20.39
CA ILE A 185 8.71 -2.83 -21.82
C ILE A 185 8.64 -4.12 -22.63
N GLN A 186 7.58 -4.29 -23.40
CA GLN A 186 7.34 -5.42 -24.30
C GLN A 186 6.97 -4.87 -25.67
N ASP A 187 7.66 -5.29 -26.72
CA ASP A 187 7.38 -4.88 -28.12
C ASP A 187 7.22 -3.36 -28.28
N GLN A 188 8.17 -2.60 -27.75
CA GLN A 188 8.17 -1.13 -27.65
C GLN A 188 7.05 -0.49 -26.82
N LYS A 189 6.06 -1.25 -26.36
CA LYS A 189 5.00 -0.77 -25.45
C LYS A 189 5.51 -0.72 -24.01
N VAL A 190 5.23 0.37 -23.33
CA VAL A 190 5.61 0.58 -21.93
C VAL A 190 4.37 0.43 -21.03
N SER A 191 4.50 -0.39 -19.99
CA SER A 191 3.52 -0.56 -18.92
C SER A 191 4.12 -0.06 -17.60
N TYR A 192 3.28 0.47 -16.71
CA TYR A 192 3.71 1.15 -15.48
C TYR A 192 3.12 0.47 -14.25
N GLU A 193 3.97 0.16 -13.28
CA GLU A 193 3.57 -0.38 -11.98
C GLU A 193 3.41 0.77 -10.97
N LEU A 194 2.25 1.44 -11.03
CA LEU A 194 1.99 2.65 -10.25
C LEU A 194 2.08 2.41 -8.74
N ASN A 195 1.64 1.24 -8.25
CA ASN A 195 1.72 0.90 -6.83
C ASN A 195 3.18 0.92 -6.34
N ARG A 196 4.10 0.31 -7.10
CA ARG A 196 5.53 0.33 -6.78
C ARG A 196 6.14 1.73 -6.90
N MET A 197 5.70 2.51 -7.88
CA MET A 197 6.12 3.91 -7.98
C MET A 197 5.70 4.72 -6.76
N TYR A 198 4.47 4.54 -6.27
CA TYR A 198 4.00 5.18 -5.05
C TYR A 198 4.73 4.67 -3.80
N GLU A 199 5.02 3.37 -3.70
CA GLU A 199 5.85 2.83 -2.61
C GLU A 199 7.25 3.43 -2.59
N LEU A 200 7.88 3.56 -3.76
CA LEU A 200 9.18 4.21 -3.89
C LEU A 200 9.12 5.68 -3.44
N LEU A 201 8.12 6.44 -3.88
CA LEU A 201 7.94 7.84 -3.46
C LEU A 201 7.63 7.96 -1.96
N LYS A 202 6.91 6.98 -1.38
CA LYS A 202 6.70 6.89 0.07
C LYS A 202 8.01 6.65 0.81
N LEU A 203 8.92 5.82 0.28
CA LEU A 203 10.26 5.63 0.86
C LEU A 203 11.10 6.90 0.79
N GLU A 204 11.02 7.65 -0.30
CA GLU A 204 11.64 8.98 -0.39
C GLU A 204 11.09 9.91 0.69
N ALA A 205 9.76 9.97 0.83
CA ALA A 205 9.10 10.78 1.84
C ALA A 205 9.44 10.33 3.27
N LEU A 206 9.55 9.02 3.52
CA LEU A 206 9.84 8.45 4.84
C LEU A 206 11.31 8.63 5.25
N LYS A 207 12.25 8.61 4.29
CA LYS A 207 13.69 8.82 4.55
C LYS A 207 14.09 10.30 4.48
N GLN A 208 13.35 11.13 3.73
CA GLN A 208 13.48 12.59 3.78
C GLN A 208 12.68 13.22 4.92
N SER A 209 11.67 12.53 5.46
CA SER A 209 11.18 12.83 6.79
C SER A 209 12.25 12.39 7.78
N LYS A 210 12.88 13.36 8.46
CA LYS A 210 13.40 13.09 9.80
C LYS A 210 12.36 12.22 10.53
N PRO A 211 12.76 11.14 11.23
CA PRO A 211 11.82 10.49 12.13
C PRO A 211 11.27 11.60 13.02
N ILE A 212 9.98 11.89 12.89
CA ILE A 212 9.31 12.71 13.88
C ILE A 212 9.25 11.76 15.07
N ALA A 213 10.26 11.83 15.94
CA ALA A 213 10.01 11.55 17.33
C ALA A 213 8.87 12.49 17.70
N ILE A 214 7.64 11.97 17.71
CA ILE A 214 6.47 12.71 18.15
C ILE A 214 6.69 12.90 19.64
N THR A 215 7.43 13.94 20.02
CA THR A 215 7.61 14.34 21.42
C THR A 215 6.34 15.02 21.86
N LEU A 216 5.34 14.22 22.24
CA LEU A 216 4.19 14.74 22.96
C LEU A 216 4.65 15.23 24.34
N PRO A 217 4.13 16.36 24.81
CA PRO A 217 4.35 16.80 26.19
C PRO A 217 3.80 15.76 27.17
N SER A 218 4.38 15.68 28.37
CA SER A 218 3.89 14.77 29.40
C SER A 218 2.49 15.17 29.87
N ILE A 219 1.74 14.22 30.45
CA ILE A 219 0.40 14.50 31.01
C ILE A 219 0.47 15.63 32.05
N ALA A 220 1.53 15.66 32.87
CA ALA A 220 1.77 16.72 33.85
C ALA A 220 2.00 18.10 33.21
N ASP A 221 2.73 18.16 32.09
CA ASP A 221 2.96 19.41 31.36
C ASP A 221 1.67 19.94 30.73
N ILE A 222 0.82 19.04 30.21
CA ILE A 222 -0.47 19.40 29.62
C ILE A 222 -1.40 19.96 30.69
N GLN A 223 -1.44 19.33 31.87
CA GLN A 223 -2.21 19.82 33.02
C GLN A 223 -1.74 21.20 33.48
N LEU A 224 -0.43 21.47 33.48
CA LEU A 224 0.12 22.75 33.91
C LEU A 224 -0.07 23.89 32.89
N LYS A 225 -0.14 23.58 31.58
CA LYS A 225 -0.17 24.57 30.50
C LYS A 225 -1.55 24.68 29.82
N PRO A 226 -2.31 25.77 30.05
CA PRO A 226 -3.65 26.00 29.47
C PRO A 226 -3.72 25.86 27.94
N HIS A 227 -2.69 26.31 27.24
CA HIS A 227 -2.64 26.25 25.78
C HIS A 227 -2.45 24.83 25.25
N LEU A 228 -1.82 23.92 26.00
CA LEU A 228 -1.69 22.50 25.62
C LEU A 228 -3.00 21.74 25.83
N GLN A 229 -3.78 22.10 26.86
CA GLN A 229 -5.15 21.57 27.02
C GLN A 229 -6.04 21.98 25.85
N ARG A 230 -5.93 23.24 25.38
CA ARG A 230 -6.62 23.69 24.15
C ARG A 230 -6.18 22.91 22.92
N VAL A 231 -4.89 22.57 22.81
CA VAL A 231 -4.37 21.73 21.73
C VAL A 231 -5.00 20.34 21.76
N LYS A 232 -5.14 19.70 22.93
CA LYS A 232 -5.83 18.41 23.07
C LYS A 232 -7.29 18.50 22.63
N ILE A 233 -8.05 19.44 23.19
CA ILE A 233 -9.49 19.65 22.89
C ILE A 233 -9.72 19.87 21.39
N TYR A 234 -8.90 20.73 20.78
CA TYR A 234 -9.03 21.01 19.35
C TYR A 234 -8.56 19.83 18.49
N SER A 235 -7.56 19.06 18.92
CA SER A 235 -7.14 17.84 18.21
C SER A 235 -8.21 16.75 18.24
N ASP A 236 -8.93 16.60 19.37
CA ASP A 236 -10.07 15.69 19.49
C ASP A 236 -11.18 16.05 18.50
N TYR A 237 -11.47 17.35 18.37
CA TYR A 237 -12.40 17.84 17.36
C TYR A 237 -11.91 17.52 15.95
N LEU A 238 -10.66 17.84 15.62
CA LEU A 238 -10.08 17.61 14.28
C LEU A 238 -9.99 16.12 13.91
N ALA A 239 -9.84 15.23 14.89
CA ALA A 239 -9.86 13.79 14.70
C ALA A 239 -11.28 13.30 14.34
N LYS A 240 -12.32 13.84 15.00
CA LYS A 240 -13.73 13.54 14.71
C LYS A 240 -14.22 14.15 13.40
N SER A 241 -13.67 15.30 13.00
CA SER A 241 -14.13 16.09 11.87
C SER A 241 -13.22 15.99 10.62
N GLU A 242 -12.72 14.79 10.30
CA GLU A 242 -11.68 14.61 9.27
C GLU A 242 -12.07 15.08 7.86
N SER A 243 -13.33 14.84 7.45
CA SER A 243 -13.85 15.25 6.13
C SER A 243 -14.25 16.73 6.06
N SER A 244 -14.40 17.40 7.20
CA SER A 244 -14.88 18.78 7.32
C SER A 244 -13.85 19.73 7.92
N ARG A 245 -12.56 19.38 7.88
CA ARG A 245 -11.48 20.24 8.41
C ARG A 245 -11.44 21.58 7.65
N PRO A 246 -11.20 22.70 8.35
CA PRO A 246 -11.12 24.01 7.70
C PRO A 246 -10.02 24.05 6.63
N ALA A 247 -10.37 24.42 5.40
CA ALA A 247 -9.42 24.50 4.28
C ALA A 247 -8.69 25.85 4.20
N LYS A 248 -9.27 26.91 4.80
CA LYS A 248 -8.80 28.30 4.74
C LYS A 248 -8.60 28.88 6.13
N THR A 249 -7.68 29.83 6.28
CA THR A 249 -7.36 30.49 7.55
C THR A 249 -8.57 31.18 8.20
N ALA A 250 -9.43 31.82 7.41
CA ALA A 250 -10.65 32.44 7.93
C ALA A 250 -11.64 31.41 8.52
N SER A 251 -11.80 30.27 7.86
CA SER A 251 -12.64 29.17 8.35
C SER A 251 -12.02 28.50 9.58
N LEU A 252 -10.68 28.38 9.63
CA LEU A 252 -9.96 27.87 10.79
C LEU A 252 -10.16 28.78 12.00
N LEU A 253 -10.03 30.09 11.82
CA LEU A 253 -10.26 31.08 12.87
C LEU A 253 -11.67 30.96 13.47
N ASN A 254 -12.70 30.84 12.63
CA ASN A 254 -14.07 30.66 13.09
C ASN A 254 -14.28 29.32 13.81
N SER A 255 -13.69 28.24 13.29
CA SER A 255 -13.74 26.92 13.94
C SER A 255 -13.06 26.94 15.31
N VAL A 256 -11.87 27.53 15.42
CA VAL A 256 -11.15 27.69 16.69
C VAL A 256 -11.98 28.47 17.71
N ARG A 257 -12.58 29.60 17.30
CA ARG A 257 -13.43 30.41 18.18
C ARG A 257 -14.67 29.66 18.67
N SER A 258 -15.33 28.94 17.77
CA SER A 258 -16.53 28.17 18.08
C SER A 258 -16.25 27.01 19.03
N ILE A 259 -15.20 26.23 18.75
CA ILE A 259 -14.89 25.01 19.51
C ILE A 259 -14.24 25.31 20.87
N LEU A 260 -13.41 26.35 20.96
CA LEU A 260 -12.71 26.71 22.20
C LEU A 260 -13.39 27.85 22.97
N GLY A 261 -14.52 28.38 22.49
CA GLY A 261 -15.24 29.46 23.15
C GLY A 261 -14.46 30.78 23.24
N LEU A 262 -13.55 31.06 22.30
CA LEU A 262 -12.69 32.25 22.34
C LEU A 262 -13.45 33.48 21.83
N GLU A 263 -13.83 34.37 22.74
CA GLU A 263 -14.56 35.61 22.42
C GLU A 263 -13.71 36.58 21.58
N HIS A 264 -12.44 36.76 21.96
CA HIS A 264 -11.51 37.66 21.30
C HIS A 264 -10.86 37.03 20.06
N GLN A 265 -10.90 37.75 18.94
CA GLN A 265 -10.28 37.32 17.68
C GLN A 265 -8.76 37.11 17.83
N GLN A 266 -8.08 37.95 18.61
CA GLN A 266 -6.64 37.84 18.85
C GLN A 266 -6.26 36.52 19.53
N ALA A 267 -7.03 36.08 20.54
CA ALA A 267 -6.77 34.82 21.24
C ALA A 267 -6.85 33.60 20.30
N ALA A 268 -7.76 33.62 19.33
CA ALA A 268 -7.87 32.60 18.31
C ALA A 268 -6.70 32.65 17.31
N GLN A 269 -6.23 33.84 16.94
CA GLN A 269 -5.05 34.00 16.09
C GLN A 269 -3.78 33.48 16.79
N ASP A 270 -3.60 33.83 18.05
CA ASP A 270 -2.50 33.37 18.89
C ASP A 270 -2.52 31.84 19.04
N PHE A 271 -3.71 31.24 19.21
CA PHE A 271 -3.84 29.79 19.27
C PHE A 271 -3.50 29.09 17.95
N ILE A 272 -3.81 29.71 16.80
CA ILE A 272 -3.36 29.19 15.50
C ILE A 272 -1.83 29.18 15.43
N GLN A 273 -1.13 30.14 16.06
CA GLN A 273 0.34 30.08 16.16
C GLN A 273 0.80 28.94 17.06
N VAL A 274 0.09 28.64 18.14
CA VAL A 274 0.36 27.45 18.98
C VAL A 274 0.22 26.17 18.17
N LEU A 275 -0.83 26.02 17.36
CA LEU A 275 -1.01 24.86 16.47
C LEU A 275 0.12 24.71 15.44
N LYS A 276 0.67 25.82 14.96
CA LYS A 276 1.85 25.84 14.08
C LYS A 276 3.12 25.45 14.84
N LYS A 277 3.34 25.97 16.05
CA LYS A 277 4.49 25.65 16.92
C LYS A 277 4.49 24.16 17.32
N GLN A 278 3.31 23.58 17.50
CA GLN A 278 3.12 22.16 17.79
C GLN A 278 3.11 21.28 16.53
N ASP A 279 3.42 21.79 15.33
CA ASP A 279 3.44 21.01 14.07
C ASP A 279 2.11 20.32 13.70
N ILE A 280 0.98 20.72 14.31
CA ILE A 280 -0.37 20.21 14.01
C ILE A 280 -0.84 20.74 12.66
N LEU A 281 -0.46 21.98 12.34
CA LEU A 281 -0.89 22.71 11.16
C LEU A 281 0.32 23.36 10.47
N LYS A 282 0.41 23.18 9.14
CA LYS A 282 1.32 23.93 8.26
C LYS A 282 0.51 24.71 7.23
N GLN A 283 1.04 25.86 6.82
CA GLN A 283 0.42 26.70 5.80
C GLN A 283 1.36 26.75 4.60
N ASP A 284 0.90 26.26 3.45
CA ASP A 284 1.64 26.31 2.18
C ASP A 284 0.89 27.18 1.17
N ASN A 285 1.46 28.33 0.84
CA ASN A 285 1.03 29.35 -0.12
C ASN A 285 -0.39 29.97 0.07
N SER A 286 -1.37 29.22 0.58
CA SER A 286 -2.74 29.59 1.00
C SER A 286 -3.56 28.37 1.47
N ARG A 287 -3.02 27.14 1.37
CA ARG A 287 -3.69 25.90 1.80
C ARG A 287 -3.20 25.49 3.18
N LEU A 288 -4.15 25.05 4.00
CA LEU A 288 -3.87 24.47 5.30
C LEU A 288 -3.58 22.97 5.13
N ILE A 289 -2.42 22.54 5.63
CA ILE A 289 -1.97 21.16 5.63
C ILE A 289 -1.95 20.69 7.09
N TYR A 290 -2.73 19.66 7.39
CA TYR A 290 -2.86 19.10 8.73
C TYR A 290 -1.94 17.89 8.89
N ASN A 291 -1.28 17.80 10.04
CA ASN A 291 -0.52 16.62 10.41
C ASN A 291 -1.45 15.57 11.04
N GLY A 292 -2.05 14.73 10.19
CA GLY A 292 -3.00 13.71 10.64
C GLY A 292 -2.44 12.75 11.69
N GLN A 293 -1.16 12.38 11.59
CA GLN A 293 -0.50 11.50 12.57
C GLN A 293 -0.40 12.16 13.94
N LEU A 294 -0.01 13.43 13.98
CA LEU A 294 0.12 14.17 15.24
C LEU A 294 -1.26 14.49 15.85
N ILE A 295 -2.26 14.81 15.03
CA ILE A 295 -3.63 15.02 15.48
C ILE A 295 -4.17 13.76 16.17
N GLN A 296 -3.96 12.59 15.56
CA GLN A 296 -4.36 11.32 16.17
C GLN A 296 -3.55 11.00 17.43
N ALA A 297 -2.24 11.32 17.44
CA ALA A 297 -1.39 11.13 18.62
C ALA A 297 -1.86 11.99 19.81
N TRP A 298 -2.24 13.26 19.57
CA TRP A 298 -2.87 14.11 20.57
C TRP A 298 -4.25 13.60 20.99
N ALA A 299 -5.09 13.19 20.02
CA ALA A 299 -6.45 12.75 20.32
C ALA A 299 -6.50 11.48 21.18
N ASN A 300 -5.52 10.59 21.01
CA ASN A 300 -5.38 9.36 21.77
C ASN A 300 -4.77 9.55 23.17
N LEU A 301 -4.36 10.77 23.56
CA LEU A 301 -3.97 11.04 24.95
C LEU A 301 -5.19 10.86 25.87
N ASP A 302 -4.94 10.26 27.04
CA ASP A 302 -5.96 10.00 28.06
C ASP A 302 -6.65 11.32 28.49
N GLU A 303 -7.97 11.28 28.67
CA GLU A 303 -8.77 12.44 29.08
C GLU A 303 -8.34 13.02 30.44
N SER A 304 -7.63 12.24 31.28
CA SER A 304 -7.00 12.69 32.52
C SER A 304 -5.98 13.82 32.36
N CYS A 305 -5.50 14.10 31.13
CA CYS A 305 -4.66 15.27 30.86
C CYS A 305 -5.44 16.60 30.88
N LEU A 306 -6.78 16.55 30.89
CA LEU A 306 -7.65 17.73 31.01
C LEU A 306 -8.02 17.94 32.47
N ILE A 307 -7.79 19.15 33.00
CA ILE A 307 -8.25 19.50 34.34
C ILE A 307 -9.72 19.92 34.25
N PRO A 308 -10.63 19.39 35.09
CA PRO A 308 -12.04 19.81 35.09
C PRO A 308 -12.16 21.34 35.29
N MET A 309 -13.00 21.97 34.47
CA MET A 309 -13.27 23.42 34.43
C MET A 309 -13.64 24.07 35.78
N ALA A 310 -13.90 23.29 36.84
CA ALA A 310 -14.26 23.77 38.16
C ALA A 310 -13.11 24.43 38.95
N ILE A 311 -11.83 24.25 38.57
CA ILE A 311 -10.67 24.75 39.34
C ILE A 311 -10.02 26.00 38.71
N GLN A 312 -10.35 26.40 37.48
CA GLN A 312 -9.92 27.68 36.92
C GLN A 312 -10.96 28.25 35.94
N PRO A 313 -11.79 29.23 36.35
CA PRO A 313 -12.77 29.86 35.46
C PRO A 313 -12.13 30.73 34.36
N HIS A 314 -10.79 30.86 34.31
CA HIS A 314 -10.09 31.80 33.42
C HIS A 314 -9.14 31.19 32.38
N ILE A 315 -9.14 29.87 32.15
CA ILE A 315 -8.31 29.27 31.08
C ILE A 315 -8.68 29.83 29.70
N ILE A 316 -9.96 30.11 29.44
CA ILE A 316 -10.48 30.59 28.13
C ILE A 316 -9.98 32.01 27.80
N ASN A 317 -9.72 32.84 28.81
CA ASN A 317 -9.29 34.25 28.64
C ASN A 317 -7.82 34.51 28.99
N GLN A 318 -7.09 33.51 29.47
CA GLN A 318 -5.66 33.65 29.73
C GLN A 318 -4.89 33.79 28.41
N PRO A 319 -4.06 34.85 28.26
CA PRO A 319 -3.26 35.03 27.06
C PRO A 319 -2.38 33.81 26.83
N ASN A 320 -2.11 33.46 25.57
CA ASN A 320 -1.13 32.43 25.20
C ASN A 320 0.27 32.96 25.54
N THR A 321 0.58 33.06 26.83
CA THR A 321 1.82 33.64 27.36
C THR A 321 2.92 32.59 27.25
N GLU A 322 3.35 32.34 26.01
CA GLU A 322 4.62 31.69 25.63
C GLU A 322 4.85 31.82 24.09
N ILE A 323 4.36 32.91 23.48
CA ILE A 323 4.67 33.28 22.08
C ILE A 323 5.94 34.14 21.99
N LEU A 324 6.51 34.60 23.12
CA LEU A 324 7.69 35.47 23.16
C LEU A 324 8.95 34.79 23.74
N SER A 325 9.06 33.47 23.65
CA SER A 325 10.31 32.74 23.96
C SER A 325 10.50 31.57 23.01
#